data_AF-A0A7C2DAH3-F1
#
_entry.id   AF-A0A7C2DAH3-F1
#
_cell.length_a   1.000
_cell.length_b   1.000
_cell.length_c   1.000
_cell.angle_alpha   90.00
_cell.angle_beta   90.00
_cell.angle_gamma   90.00
#
_symmetry.space_group_name_H-M   'P 1'
#
loop_
_entity.id
_entity.type
_entity.pdbx_description
1 polymer ?
#
loop_
_entity_poly.entity_id
_entity_poly.type
_entity_poly.pdbx_seq_one_letter_code
_entity_poly.pdbx_strand_id
1 'polypeptide(L)'
;MTDIDALLGRIDLDDVRRRLDSALRPVRRLRPVGRAFLARDDQTFVGEELVAGLSDEERDTLFWELDHGEILERLLPERRSELSCGNPSSMVSGSWGFGSFVLGPRGYFFEEPDFDLLSEYPYRLLGAWEPADSTAGYEAAWVEVHVAWWHQLGFPPYRGETASGPAHRLLRALERIIGKDDDAWASAIRRSLEEVPYPTLEDLIGLTSRGTKLLREAVEVVLRAAAEGRVAEEVPARLRRQILREAYLATW
;
A
#
# COMPACT_ATOMS: atom_id res chain seq x y z
N MET A 1 -27.33 13.11 -25.65
CA MET A 1 -26.09 13.25 -24.86
C MET A 1 -26.52 13.51 -23.44
N THR A 2 -26.35 12.52 -22.59
CA THR A 2 -26.54 12.68 -21.14
C THR A 2 -25.40 13.55 -20.62
N ASP A 3 -25.72 14.53 -19.80
CA ASP A 3 -24.72 15.41 -19.18
C ASP A 3 -24.05 14.64 -18.03
N ILE A 4 -22.79 14.22 -18.25
CA ILE A 4 -22.00 13.44 -17.29
C ILE A 4 -21.77 14.22 -16.00
N ASP A 5 -21.59 15.54 -16.07
CA ASP A 5 -21.38 16.36 -14.88
C ASP A 5 -22.70 16.47 -14.08
N ALA A 6 -23.85 16.48 -14.76
CA ALA A 6 -25.14 16.40 -14.10
C ALA A 6 -25.39 15.04 -13.42
N LEU A 7 -24.89 13.94 -13.99
CA LEU A 7 -24.94 12.62 -13.34
C LEU A 7 -24.04 12.55 -12.10
N LEU A 8 -22.80 13.03 -12.21
CA LEU A 8 -21.87 13.09 -11.08
C LEU A 8 -22.42 13.99 -9.96
N GLY A 9 -23.07 15.10 -10.31
CA GLY A 9 -23.71 16.01 -9.35
C GLY A 9 -24.91 15.43 -8.59
N ARG A 10 -25.44 14.26 -9.00
CA ARG A 10 -26.50 13.54 -8.27
C ARG A 10 -25.99 12.56 -7.24
N ILE A 11 -24.69 12.30 -7.21
CA ILE A 11 -24.08 11.39 -6.23
C ILE A 11 -24.06 12.08 -4.86
N ASP A 12 -24.81 11.51 -3.92
CA ASP A 12 -24.84 11.98 -2.52
C ASP A 12 -23.62 11.47 -1.76
N LEU A 13 -22.60 12.33 -1.67
CA LEU A 13 -21.35 12.06 -0.97
C LEU A 13 -21.53 11.82 0.55
N ASP A 14 -22.57 12.35 1.17
CA ASP A 14 -22.87 12.04 2.58
C ASP A 14 -23.42 10.62 2.72
N ASP A 15 -24.22 10.16 1.76
CA ASP A 15 -24.70 8.78 1.71
C ASP A 15 -23.57 7.77 1.44
N VAL A 16 -22.70 8.09 0.47
CA VAL A 16 -21.45 7.34 0.23
C VAL A 16 -20.64 7.20 1.51
N ARG A 17 -20.43 8.32 2.24
CA ARG A 17 -19.70 8.31 3.52
C ARG A 17 -20.36 7.40 4.54
N ARG A 18 -21.69 7.40 4.66
CA ARG A 18 -22.39 6.50 5.59
C ARG A 18 -22.16 5.03 5.25
N ARG A 19 -22.17 4.68 3.97
CA ARG A 19 -21.91 3.31 3.51
C ARG A 19 -20.47 2.90 3.81
N LEU A 20 -19.49 3.77 3.50
CA LEU A 20 -18.08 3.62 3.86
C LEU A 20 -17.91 3.34 5.36
N ASP A 21 -18.51 4.18 6.20
CA ASP A 21 -18.38 4.08 7.66
C ASP A 21 -18.98 2.80 8.22
N SER A 22 -20.08 2.31 7.63
CA SER A 22 -20.73 1.07 8.03
C SER A 22 -19.85 -0.18 7.79
N ALA A 23 -18.95 -0.09 6.80
CA ALA A 23 -18.01 -1.13 6.38
C ALA A 23 -16.72 -1.17 7.21
N LEU A 24 -16.52 -0.22 8.13
CA LEU A 24 -15.30 -0.12 8.93
C LEU A 24 -15.38 -0.85 10.28
N ARG A 25 -14.21 -1.28 10.77
CA ARG A 25 -14.00 -1.76 12.13
C ARG A 25 -12.84 -1.00 12.80
N PRO A 26 -12.98 -0.55 14.05
CA PRO A 26 -11.93 0.18 14.74
C PRO A 26 -10.73 -0.71 15.10
N VAL A 27 -9.52 -0.19 14.97
CA VAL A 27 -8.28 -0.85 15.40
C VAL A 27 -8.10 -0.65 16.91
N ARG A 28 -8.08 -1.74 17.68
CA ARG A 28 -8.20 -1.75 19.16
C ARG A 28 -7.01 -1.18 19.96
N ARG A 29 -6.06 -0.45 19.37
CA ARG A 29 -4.78 -0.12 20.06
C ARG A 29 -4.25 1.32 19.90
N LEU A 30 -5.01 2.24 19.31
CA LEU A 30 -4.50 3.59 19.07
C LEU A 30 -4.86 4.57 20.18
N ARG A 31 -3.86 5.38 20.56
CA ARG A 31 -3.89 6.46 21.56
C ARG A 31 -4.90 7.56 21.18
N PRO A 32 -5.28 8.49 22.09
CA PRO A 32 -6.45 9.35 21.88
C PRO A 32 -6.37 10.37 20.73
N VAL A 33 -5.19 10.60 20.14
CA VAL A 33 -4.98 11.58 19.06
C VAL A 33 -5.02 10.86 17.71
N GLY A 34 -6.22 10.51 17.26
CA GLY A 34 -6.43 9.84 15.96
C GLY A 34 -6.82 8.36 16.09
N ARG A 35 -7.79 7.95 15.29
CA ARG A 35 -8.30 6.58 15.21
C ARG A 35 -8.02 6.02 13.83
N ALA A 36 -7.64 4.74 13.78
CA ALA A 36 -7.57 3.98 12.56
C ALA A 36 -8.68 2.94 12.52
N PHE A 37 -9.10 2.63 11.31
CA PHE A 37 -10.12 1.66 11.01
C PHE A 37 -9.63 0.78 9.85
N LEU A 38 -10.03 -0.47 9.88
CA LEU A 38 -9.84 -1.40 8.78
C LEU A 38 -11.19 -1.67 8.14
N ALA A 39 -11.20 -1.89 6.84
CA ALA A 39 -12.35 -2.48 6.18
C ALA A 39 -12.61 -3.89 6.71
N ARG A 40 -13.84 -4.35 6.54
CA ARG A 40 -14.21 -5.76 6.66
C ARG A 40 -13.79 -6.49 5.39
N ASP A 41 -13.46 -7.77 5.51
CA ASP A 41 -12.67 -8.53 4.53
C ASP A 41 -13.40 -8.82 3.18
N ASP A 42 -14.52 -8.15 2.91
CA ASP A 42 -15.46 -8.40 1.79
C ASP A 42 -15.97 -7.13 1.07
N GLN A 43 -15.36 -5.96 1.28
CA GLN A 43 -15.96 -4.68 0.85
C GLN A 43 -15.36 -4.14 -0.46
N THR A 44 -15.90 -4.61 -1.58
CA THR A 44 -15.75 -4.01 -2.91
C THR A 44 -16.46 -2.67 -2.91
N PHE A 45 -15.74 -1.54 -2.88
CA PHE A 45 -16.35 -0.30 -2.41
C PHE A 45 -16.39 0.80 -3.46
N VAL A 46 -15.27 1.21 -4.05
CA VAL A 46 -15.23 2.58 -4.57
C VAL A 46 -15.90 2.73 -5.94
N GLY A 47 -16.06 1.68 -6.73
CA GLY A 47 -16.89 1.73 -7.95
C GLY A 47 -18.38 1.72 -7.63
N GLU A 48 -18.87 0.60 -7.10
CA GLU A 48 -20.31 0.35 -6.90
C GLU A 48 -20.95 1.31 -5.88
N GLU A 49 -20.28 1.61 -4.78
CA GLU A 49 -20.87 2.44 -3.71
C GLU A 49 -20.87 3.92 -4.06
N LEU A 50 -19.95 4.41 -4.89
CA LEU A 50 -19.97 5.79 -5.37
C LEU A 50 -21.17 6.04 -6.28
N VAL A 51 -21.52 5.04 -7.10
CA VAL A 51 -22.59 5.19 -8.10
C VAL A 51 -23.88 4.47 -7.72
N ALA A 52 -23.97 3.90 -6.51
CA ALA A 52 -25.15 3.15 -6.05
C ALA A 52 -26.46 3.95 -6.05
N GLY A 53 -26.37 5.29 -5.99
CA GLY A 53 -27.54 6.18 -6.08
C GLY A 53 -28.08 6.37 -7.51
N LEU A 54 -27.37 5.86 -8.52
CA LEU A 54 -27.73 5.96 -9.94
C LEU A 54 -28.49 4.71 -10.43
N SER A 55 -29.40 4.89 -11.38
CA SER A 55 -30.08 3.78 -12.06
C SER A 55 -29.10 2.93 -12.88
N ASP A 56 -29.49 1.72 -13.28
CA ASP A 56 -28.64 0.87 -14.14
C ASP A 56 -28.28 1.59 -15.46
N GLU A 57 -29.26 2.23 -16.11
CA GLU A 57 -29.04 3.00 -17.35
C GLU A 57 -28.08 4.20 -17.15
N GLU A 58 -28.13 4.85 -15.98
CA GLU A 58 -27.24 5.95 -15.63
C GLU A 58 -25.82 5.46 -15.35
N ARG A 59 -25.68 4.31 -14.68
CA ARG A 59 -24.38 3.65 -14.44
C ARG A 59 -23.76 3.19 -15.74
N ASP A 60 -24.53 2.55 -16.62
CA ASP A 60 -24.05 2.12 -17.94
C ASP A 60 -23.59 3.32 -18.77
N THR A 61 -24.34 4.43 -18.75
CA THR A 61 -23.94 5.67 -19.42
C THR A 61 -22.65 6.24 -18.83
N LEU A 62 -22.52 6.25 -17.51
CA LEU A 62 -21.35 6.80 -16.82
C LEU A 62 -20.09 5.98 -17.11
N PHE A 63 -20.17 4.64 -17.01
CA PHE A 63 -19.03 3.74 -17.27
C PHE A 63 -18.71 3.56 -18.76
N TRP A 64 -19.63 3.93 -19.66
CA TRP A 64 -19.36 4.02 -21.08
C TRP A 64 -18.49 5.23 -21.43
N GLU A 65 -18.69 6.34 -20.72
CA GLU A 65 -18.04 7.62 -21.00
C GLU A 65 -16.80 7.88 -20.14
N LEU A 66 -16.74 7.33 -18.93
CA LEU A 66 -15.64 7.52 -17.99
C LEU A 66 -15.14 6.18 -17.45
N ASP A 67 -13.83 6.07 -17.27
CA ASP A 67 -13.27 4.97 -16.47
C ASP A 67 -13.46 5.23 -14.96
N HIS A 68 -13.27 4.17 -14.16
CA HIS A 68 -13.42 4.27 -12.70
C HIS A 68 -12.43 5.27 -12.07
N GLY A 69 -11.22 5.42 -12.61
CA GLY A 69 -10.23 6.38 -12.13
C GLY A 69 -10.67 7.82 -12.36
N GLU A 70 -11.21 8.12 -13.54
CA GLU A 70 -11.75 9.43 -13.89
C GLU A 70 -12.96 9.80 -13.02
N ILE A 71 -13.85 8.84 -12.75
CA ILE A 71 -14.98 9.03 -11.83
C ILE A 71 -14.46 9.40 -10.42
N LEU A 72 -13.42 8.69 -9.94
CA LEU A 72 -12.80 8.97 -8.65
C LEU A 72 -12.15 10.35 -8.62
N GLU A 73 -11.40 10.71 -9.64
CA GLU A 73 -10.70 12.01 -9.70
C GLU A 73 -11.69 13.19 -9.69
N ARG A 74 -12.82 13.05 -10.39
CA ARG A 74 -13.86 14.09 -10.43
C ARG A 74 -14.65 14.19 -9.12
N LEU A 75 -14.93 13.07 -8.46
CA LEU A 75 -15.71 13.05 -7.21
C LEU A 75 -14.86 13.32 -5.97
N LEU A 76 -13.57 12.95 -5.99
CA LEU A 76 -12.67 12.93 -4.85
C LEU A 76 -11.37 13.71 -5.17
N PRO A 77 -11.42 15.04 -5.28
CA PRO A 77 -10.32 15.86 -5.78
C PRO A 77 -9.06 15.86 -4.88
N GLU A 78 -9.18 15.42 -3.63
CA GLU A 78 -8.03 15.24 -2.72
C GLU A 78 -7.44 13.83 -2.75
N ARG A 79 -7.75 13.04 -3.80
CA ARG A 79 -7.17 11.72 -4.01
C ARG A 79 -5.64 11.79 -4.11
N ARG A 80 -4.95 10.86 -3.46
CA ARG A 80 -3.49 10.70 -3.52
C ARG A 80 -3.15 9.23 -3.69
N SER A 81 -2.17 8.91 -4.54
CA SER A 81 -1.55 7.60 -4.52
C SER A 81 -0.59 7.53 -3.32
N GLU A 82 -0.70 6.46 -2.53
CA GLU A 82 0.02 6.30 -1.25
C GLU A 82 1.16 5.30 -1.36
N LEU A 83 0.91 4.24 -2.11
CA LEU A 83 1.84 3.18 -2.41
C LEU A 83 1.53 2.71 -3.83
N SER A 84 2.52 2.74 -4.70
CA SER A 84 2.42 2.19 -6.06
C SER A 84 3.52 1.16 -6.25
N CYS A 85 3.16 0.03 -6.86
CA CYS A 85 4.03 -1.05 -7.28
C CYS A 85 3.86 -1.24 -8.78
N GLY A 86 4.91 -1.65 -9.48
CA GLY A 86 4.81 -1.89 -10.92
C GLY A 86 5.82 -2.92 -11.43
N ASN A 87 5.46 -3.57 -12.54
CA ASN A 87 6.30 -4.52 -13.29
C ASN A 87 6.67 -3.98 -14.68
N PRO A 88 7.55 -2.96 -14.78
CA PRO A 88 7.93 -2.33 -16.04
C PRO A 88 8.58 -3.27 -17.07
N SER A 89 9.20 -4.39 -16.68
CA SER A 89 9.80 -5.34 -17.63
C SER A 89 8.83 -6.40 -18.17
N SER A 90 7.63 -6.49 -17.61
CA SER A 90 6.57 -7.36 -18.14
C SER A 90 6.07 -6.88 -19.50
N MET A 91 5.76 -7.81 -20.41
CA MET A 91 5.13 -7.50 -21.71
C MET A 91 3.74 -6.84 -21.55
N VAL A 92 3.15 -6.97 -20.36
CA VAL A 92 1.94 -6.28 -19.91
C VAL A 92 2.34 -5.53 -18.66
N SER A 93 2.61 -4.23 -18.79
CA SER A 93 3.11 -3.41 -17.69
C SER A 93 2.00 -3.16 -16.69
N GLY A 94 2.00 -3.92 -15.61
CA GLY A 94 1.01 -3.79 -14.54
C GLY A 94 1.44 -2.84 -13.45
N SER A 95 0.55 -1.98 -12.95
CA SER A 95 0.80 -1.15 -11.77
C SER A 95 -0.38 -1.16 -10.80
N TRP A 96 -0.13 -1.49 -9.54
CA TRP A 96 -1.16 -1.57 -8.50
C TRP A 96 -0.67 -0.95 -7.19
N GLY A 97 -1.60 -0.66 -6.29
CA GLY A 97 -1.28 -0.43 -4.90
C GLY A 97 -2.43 0.10 -4.10
N PHE A 98 -2.25 1.22 -3.40
CA PHE A 98 -3.39 1.87 -2.75
C PHE A 98 -3.25 3.38 -2.74
N GLY A 99 -4.41 4.03 -2.80
CA GLY A 99 -4.55 5.47 -2.68
C GLY A 99 -5.31 5.85 -1.41
N SER A 100 -5.42 7.15 -1.20
CA SER A 100 -6.23 7.74 -0.14
C SER A 100 -7.05 8.92 -0.65
N PHE A 101 -8.14 9.24 0.04
CA PHE A 101 -8.93 10.46 -0.17
C PHE A 101 -9.57 10.89 1.15
N VAL A 102 -10.07 12.13 1.20
CA VAL A 102 -10.82 12.68 2.34
C VAL A 102 -12.28 12.85 1.96
N LEU A 103 -13.18 12.44 2.86
CA LEU A 103 -14.62 12.65 2.72
C LEU A 103 -15.25 13.00 4.07
N GLY A 104 -15.63 14.27 4.22
CA GLY A 104 -16.11 14.80 5.50
C GLY A 104 -15.05 14.73 6.60
N PRO A 105 -15.36 14.19 7.80
CA PRO A 105 -14.43 14.17 8.94
C PRO A 105 -13.36 13.07 8.87
N ARG A 106 -13.38 12.21 7.85
CA ARG A 106 -12.52 11.02 7.73
C ARG A 106 -11.71 11.05 6.45
N GLY A 107 -10.56 10.39 6.50
CA GLY A 107 -9.88 9.94 5.30
C GLY A 107 -9.97 8.43 5.14
N TYR A 108 -9.92 7.96 3.91
CA TYR A 108 -10.11 6.57 3.51
C TYR A 108 -8.93 6.09 2.69
N PHE A 109 -8.59 4.81 2.83
CA PHE A 109 -7.63 4.12 1.97
C PHE A 109 -8.36 3.11 1.11
N PHE A 110 -7.95 3.02 -0.16
CA PHE A 110 -8.57 2.13 -1.12
C PHE A 110 -7.53 1.47 -2.03
N GLU A 111 -7.79 0.24 -2.45
CA GLU A 111 -6.95 -0.49 -3.39
C GLU A 111 -7.00 0.18 -4.77
N GLU A 112 -5.83 0.45 -5.32
CA GLU A 112 -5.64 0.84 -6.72
C GLU A 112 -5.30 -0.45 -7.49
N PRO A 113 -6.27 -1.06 -8.19
CA PRO A 113 -6.02 -2.30 -8.94
C PRO A 113 -5.11 -2.02 -10.13
N ASP A 114 -4.61 -3.10 -10.75
CA ASP A 114 -3.87 -3.00 -11.99
C ASP A 114 -4.73 -2.36 -13.10
N PHE A 115 -4.18 -1.42 -13.85
CA PHE A 115 -4.89 -0.68 -14.90
C PHE A 115 -5.49 -1.64 -15.94
N ASP A 116 -4.73 -2.69 -16.30
CA ASP A 116 -5.16 -3.71 -17.26
C ASP A 116 -6.25 -4.65 -16.72
N LEU A 117 -6.54 -4.58 -15.40
CA LEU A 117 -7.53 -5.39 -14.70
C LEU A 117 -8.69 -4.54 -14.14
N LEU A 118 -8.79 -3.26 -14.48
CA LEU A 118 -9.82 -2.33 -13.99
C LEU A 118 -11.25 -2.78 -14.30
N SER A 119 -11.45 -3.55 -15.37
CA SER A 119 -12.76 -4.13 -15.74
C SER A 119 -13.12 -5.38 -14.91
N GLU A 120 -12.13 -6.02 -14.28
CA GLU A 120 -12.29 -7.28 -13.54
C GLU A 120 -12.22 -7.10 -12.01
N TYR A 121 -11.56 -6.04 -11.52
CA TYR A 121 -11.35 -5.81 -10.08
C TYR A 121 -11.70 -4.36 -9.69
N PRO A 122 -12.82 -4.15 -8.97
CA PRO A 122 -13.19 -2.81 -8.53
C PRO A 122 -12.28 -2.33 -7.40
N TYR A 123 -12.13 -1.01 -7.30
CA TYR A 123 -11.48 -0.35 -6.18
C TYR A 123 -12.08 -0.84 -4.84
N ARG A 124 -11.23 -1.40 -3.96
CA ARG A 124 -11.65 -1.97 -2.67
C ARG A 124 -11.40 -1.01 -1.53
N LEU A 125 -12.32 -0.92 -0.56
CA LEU A 125 -12.03 -0.18 0.67
C LEU A 125 -11.04 -0.98 1.52
N LEU A 126 -9.95 -0.34 1.95
CA LEU A 126 -8.92 -0.98 2.76
C LEU A 126 -9.00 -0.58 4.23
N GLY A 127 -9.29 0.70 4.48
CA GLY A 127 -9.37 1.25 5.83
C GLY A 127 -9.62 2.75 5.84
N ALA A 128 -9.51 3.36 7.00
CA ALA A 128 -9.76 4.79 7.18
C ALA A 128 -9.05 5.34 8.42
N TRP A 129 -8.99 6.67 8.50
CA TRP A 129 -8.56 7.39 9.70
C TRP A 129 -9.51 8.53 10.06
N GLU A 130 -9.49 8.92 11.33
CA GLU A 130 -10.28 10.02 11.87
C GLU A 130 -9.54 10.72 13.02
N PRO A 131 -9.58 12.06 13.11
CA PRO A 131 -10.10 12.99 12.10
C PRO A 131 -9.21 13.05 10.85
N ALA A 132 -9.74 13.55 9.73
CA ALA A 132 -9.05 13.62 8.44
C ALA A 132 -7.71 14.38 8.49
N ASP A 133 -7.60 15.38 9.36
CA ASP A 133 -6.39 16.18 9.60
C ASP A 133 -5.41 15.53 10.61
N SER A 134 -5.76 14.37 11.17
CA SER A 134 -4.91 13.67 12.13
C SER A 134 -3.75 12.97 11.45
N THR A 135 -2.55 13.55 11.54
CA THR A 135 -1.30 12.90 11.10
C THR A 135 -1.09 11.57 11.82
N ALA A 136 -1.34 11.51 13.13
CA ALA A 136 -1.18 10.29 13.90
C ALA A 136 -2.20 9.20 13.55
N GLY A 137 -3.46 9.59 13.31
CA GLY A 137 -4.50 8.67 12.83
C GLY A 137 -4.16 8.12 11.44
N TYR A 138 -3.76 9.00 10.52
CA TYR A 138 -3.35 8.64 9.17
C TYR A 138 -2.13 7.71 9.15
N GLU A 139 -1.06 8.03 9.88
CA GLU A 139 0.13 7.15 9.97
C GLU A 139 -0.22 5.76 10.50
N ALA A 140 -1.06 5.71 11.53
CA ALA A 140 -1.48 4.46 12.11
C ALA A 140 -2.34 3.65 11.15
N ALA A 141 -3.32 4.29 10.50
CA ALA A 141 -4.19 3.64 9.53
C ALA A 141 -3.42 3.13 8.31
N TRP A 142 -2.45 3.90 7.79
CA TRP A 142 -1.56 3.47 6.70
C TRP A 142 -0.86 2.15 7.06
N VAL A 143 -0.26 2.08 8.26
CA VAL A 143 0.43 0.88 8.73
C VAL A 143 -0.52 -0.30 8.92
N GLU A 144 -1.69 -0.08 9.54
CA GLU A 144 -2.67 -1.16 9.77
C GLU A 144 -3.22 -1.70 8.46
N VAL A 145 -3.54 -0.83 7.51
CA VAL A 145 -3.99 -1.22 6.16
C VAL A 145 -2.92 -2.06 5.49
N HIS A 146 -1.69 -1.58 5.48
CA HIS A 146 -0.59 -2.31 4.85
C HIS A 146 -0.39 -3.69 5.48
N VAL A 147 -0.42 -3.78 6.82
CA VAL A 147 -0.31 -5.06 7.54
C VAL A 147 -1.47 -6.01 7.23
N ALA A 148 -2.71 -5.51 7.21
CA ALA A 148 -3.91 -6.33 7.01
C ALA A 148 -3.99 -6.88 5.59
N TRP A 149 -3.60 -6.08 4.60
CA TRP A 149 -3.80 -6.39 3.19
C TRP A 149 -2.53 -6.84 2.46
N TRP A 150 -1.38 -6.88 3.16
CA TRP A 150 -0.08 -7.29 2.66
C TRP A 150 -0.10 -8.50 1.71
N HIS A 151 -0.67 -9.61 2.18
CA HIS A 151 -0.70 -10.87 1.43
C HIS A 151 -1.65 -10.83 0.23
N GLN A 152 -2.66 -9.97 0.26
CA GLN A 152 -3.67 -9.88 -0.79
C GLN A 152 -3.21 -8.95 -1.92
N LEU A 153 -2.61 -7.81 -1.56
CA LEU A 153 -2.14 -6.78 -2.48
C LEU A 153 -0.76 -7.11 -3.07
N GLY A 154 -0.09 -8.12 -2.53
CA GLY A 154 1.20 -8.58 -3.04
C GLY A 154 2.28 -7.52 -2.97
N PHE A 155 2.25 -6.64 -1.96
CA PHE A 155 3.26 -5.59 -1.84
C PHE A 155 4.68 -6.15 -1.74
N PRO A 156 5.71 -5.43 -2.23
CA PRO A 156 7.07 -5.94 -2.23
C PRO A 156 7.48 -6.32 -0.82
N PRO A 157 8.09 -7.50 -0.62
CA PRO A 157 8.87 -8.22 -1.61
C PRO A 157 8.09 -9.31 -2.35
N TYR A 158 6.76 -9.22 -2.49
CA TYR A 158 5.95 -10.30 -3.07
C TYR A 158 5.53 -10.09 -4.53
N ARG A 159 5.40 -8.84 -4.99
CA ARG A 159 5.11 -8.47 -6.39
C ARG A 159 5.63 -7.04 -6.64
N GLY A 160 6.21 -6.79 -7.81
CA GLY A 160 6.64 -5.45 -8.24
C GLY A 160 8.15 -5.36 -8.45
N GLU A 161 8.61 -5.12 -9.67
CA GLU A 161 10.01 -4.74 -9.94
C GLU A 161 10.31 -3.32 -9.43
N THR A 162 9.29 -2.48 -9.31
CA THR A 162 9.44 -1.14 -8.71
C THR A 162 8.34 -0.93 -7.70
N ALA A 163 8.65 -0.15 -6.67
CA ALA A 163 7.62 0.33 -5.78
C ALA A 163 8.03 1.67 -5.14
N SER A 164 7.04 2.50 -4.87
CA SER A 164 7.23 3.85 -4.35
C SER A 164 6.23 4.12 -3.24
N GLY A 165 6.71 4.73 -2.15
CA GLY A 165 5.88 5.03 -0.99
C GLY A 165 6.71 5.58 0.17
N PRO A 166 6.07 5.96 1.28
CA PRO A 166 6.74 6.51 2.45
C PRO A 166 7.54 5.43 3.19
N ALA A 167 8.84 5.33 2.90
CA ALA A 167 9.76 4.29 3.41
C ALA A 167 9.67 4.03 4.93
N HIS A 168 9.52 5.09 5.74
CA HIS A 168 9.40 4.96 7.20
C HIS A 168 8.12 4.23 7.64
N ARG A 169 7.00 4.36 6.91
CA ARG A 169 5.74 3.67 7.24
C ARG A 169 5.79 2.22 6.79
N LEU A 170 6.36 1.99 5.62
CA LEU A 170 6.60 0.65 5.11
C LEU A 170 7.47 -0.16 6.08
N LEU A 171 8.59 0.40 6.54
CA LEU A 171 9.44 -0.26 7.54
C LEU A 171 8.65 -0.59 8.81
N ARG A 172 7.85 0.33 9.33
CA ARG A 172 7.00 0.07 10.51
C ARG A 172 6.00 -1.05 10.26
N ALA A 173 5.42 -1.14 9.07
CA ALA A 173 4.49 -2.22 8.70
C ALA A 173 5.21 -3.56 8.62
N LEU A 174 6.38 -3.61 7.98
CA LEU A 174 7.21 -4.81 7.88
C LEU A 174 7.72 -5.29 9.23
N GLU A 175 8.12 -4.38 10.11
CA GLU A 175 8.48 -4.73 11.48
C GLU A 175 7.31 -5.37 12.24
N ARG A 176 6.06 -5.10 11.87
CA ARG A 176 4.89 -5.76 12.44
C ARG A 176 4.57 -7.10 11.78
N ILE A 177 4.80 -7.22 10.47
CA ILE A 177 4.57 -8.44 9.70
C ILE A 177 5.65 -9.49 10.02
N ILE A 178 6.92 -9.11 9.85
CA ILE A 178 8.09 -9.99 9.98
C ILE A 178 8.58 -10.04 11.43
N GLY A 179 8.48 -8.93 12.17
CA GLY A 179 8.91 -8.90 13.56
C GLY A 179 10.42 -9.06 13.73
N LYS A 180 10.79 -10.04 14.55
CA LYS A 180 12.18 -10.38 14.92
C LYS A 180 12.72 -11.62 14.22
N ASP A 181 11.98 -12.13 13.23
CA ASP A 181 12.33 -13.33 12.48
C ASP A 181 13.40 -13.01 11.44
N ASP A 182 14.64 -13.38 11.73
CA ASP A 182 15.79 -13.13 10.87
C ASP A 182 15.67 -13.89 9.54
N ASP A 183 15.07 -15.09 9.52
CA ASP A 183 14.88 -15.90 8.31
C ASP A 183 13.87 -15.24 7.36
N ALA A 184 12.78 -14.72 7.91
CA ALA A 184 11.78 -14.01 7.12
C ALA A 184 12.32 -12.67 6.56
N TRP A 185 13.17 -11.96 7.32
CA TRP A 185 13.90 -10.79 6.79
C TRP A 185 14.89 -11.18 5.69
N ALA A 186 15.66 -12.26 5.87
CA ALA A 186 16.58 -12.75 4.84
C ALA A 186 15.82 -13.17 3.56
N SER A 187 14.69 -13.86 3.70
CA SER A 187 13.84 -14.23 2.57
C SER A 187 13.27 -13.01 1.85
N ALA A 188 12.95 -11.93 2.56
CA ALA A 188 12.48 -10.68 1.94
C ALA A 188 13.57 -10.06 1.06
N ILE A 189 14.81 -9.94 1.59
CA ILE A 189 15.96 -9.42 0.84
C ILE A 189 16.27 -10.28 -0.38
N ARG A 190 16.29 -11.61 -0.22
CA ARG A 190 16.55 -12.52 -1.33
C ARG A 190 15.55 -12.33 -2.47
N ARG A 191 14.26 -12.27 -2.15
CA ARG A 191 13.21 -12.05 -3.16
C ARG A 191 13.37 -10.69 -3.85
N SER A 192 13.64 -9.63 -3.10
CA SER A 192 13.92 -8.31 -3.70
C SER A 192 15.09 -8.36 -4.69
N LEU A 193 16.14 -9.14 -4.41
CA LEU A 193 17.27 -9.32 -5.32
C LEU A 193 16.96 -10.23 -6.53
N GLU A 194 16.01 -11.16 -6.40
CA GLU A 194 15.60 -12.08 -7.47
C GLU A 194 14.58 -11.43 -8.42
N GLU A 195 13.68 -10.62 -7.88
CA GLU A 195 12.55 -10.03 -8.60
C GLU A 195 12.87 -8.65 -9.18
N VAL A 196 13.89 -7.96 -8.65
CA VAL A 196 14.22 -6.58 -9.04
C VAL A 196 15.64 -6.47 -9.59
N PRO A 197 15.86 -5.84 -10.76
CA PRO A 197 17.20 -5.69 -11.33
C PRO A 197 18.11 -4.75 -10.53
N TYR A 198 17.54 -3.80 -9.78
CA TYR A 198 18.28 -2.83 -8.96
C TYR A 198 17.55 -2.48 -7.65
N PRO A 199 18.26 -2.23 -6.56
CA PRO A 199 19.72 -2.25 -6.41
C PRO A 199 20.32 -3.65 -6.52
N THR A 200 21.54 -3.76 -7.05
CA THR A 200 22.29 -5.03 -7.00
C THR A 200 22.70 -5.35 -5.56
N LEU A 201 23.13 -6.58 -5.29
CA LEU A 201 23.66 -6.94 -3.96
C LEU A 201 24.83 -6.02 -3.53
N GLU A 202 25.72 -5.65 -4.46
CA GLU A 202 26.85 -4.76 -4.15
C GLU A 202 26.40 -3.32 -3.84
N ASP A 203 25.34 -2.86 -4.51
CA ASP A 203 24.70 -1.58 -4.23
C ASP A 203 24.05 -1.60 -2.84
N LEU A 204 23.29 -2.66 -2.52
CA LEU A 204 22.69 -2.85 -1.21
C LEU A 204 23.72 -2.86 -0.10
N ILE A 205 24.84 -3.56 -0.26
CA ILE A 205 25.93 -3.55 0.72
C ILE A 205 26.45 -2.11 0.93
N GLY A 206 26.65 -1.37 -0.16
CA GLY A 206 27.10 0.03 -0.10
C GLY A 206 26.10 0.96 0.57
N LEU A 207 24.82 0.89 0.19
CA LEU A 207 23.74 1.70 0.74
C LEU A 207 23.52 1.40 2.22
N THR A 208 23.46 0.12 2.57
CA THR A 208 23.25 -0.36 3.94
C THR A 208 24.41 0.02 4.86
N SER A 209 25.65 -0.09 4.39
CA SER A 209 26.83 0.35 5.15
C SER A 209 26.77 1.85 5.46
N ARG A 210 26.39 2.67 4.47
CA ARG A 210 26.19 4.12 4.69
C ARG A 210 25.06 4.42 5.66
N GLY A 211 23.91 3.77 5.50
CA GLY A 211 22.72 3.97 6.33
C GLY A 211 22.94 3.56 7.79
N THR A 212 23.52 2.38 7.99
CA THR A 212 23.83 1.85 9.33
C THR A 212 25.07 2.46 9.98
N LYS A 213 25.95 3.11 9.20
CA LYS A 213 27.30 3.55 9.59
C LYS A 213 28.20 2.39 10.09
N LEU A 214 27.94 1.19 9.60
CA LEU A 214 28.74 -0.01 9.89
C LEU A 214 29.81 -0.21 8.81
N LEU A 215 30.87 -0.93 9.18
CA LEU A 215 31.89 -1.38 8.24
C LEU A 215 31.26 -2.22 7.12
N ARG A 216 31.75 -2.03 5.89
CA ARG A 216 31.22 -2.71 4.70
C ARG A 216 31.29 -4.21 4.86
N GLU A 217 32.39 -4.71 5.40
CA GLU A 217 32.67 -6.13 5.62
C GLU A 217 31.65 -6.78 6.55
N ALA A 218 31.22 -6.07 7.61
CA ALA A 218 30.21 -6.57 8.54
C ALA A 218 28.82 -6.63 7.90
N VAL A 219 28.49 -5.67 7.05
CA VAL A 219 27.24 -5.66 6.26
C VAL A 219 27.26 -6.76 5.22
N GLU A 220 28.38 -6.93 4.52
CA GLU A 220 28.56 -7.91 3.46
C GLU A 220 28.30 -9.34 3.94
N VAL A 221 28.85 -9.72 5.10
CA VAL A 221 28.62 -11.04 5.70
C VAL A 221 27.12 -11.33 5.85
N VAL A 222 26.36 -10.37 6.35
CA VAL A 222 24.92 -10.54 6.58
C VAL A 222 24.14 -10.57 5.25
N LEU A 223 24.43 -9.66 4.32
CA LEU A 223 23.67 -9.55 3.08
C LEU A 223 23.97 -10.66 2.08
N ARG A 224 25.21 -11.17 2.03
CA ARG A 224 25.52 -12.36 1.23
C ARG A 224 24.81 -13.59 1.78
N ALA A 225 24.81 -13.79 3.09
CA ALA A 225 24.03 -14.88 3.70
C ALA A 225 22.54 -14.75 3.37
N ALA A 226 21.97 -13.55 3.49
CA ALA A 226 20.57 -13.30 3.17
C ALA A 226 20.24 -13.55 1.70
N ALA A 227 21.10 -13.12 0.76
CA ALA A 227 20.93 -13.38 -0.67
C ALA A 227 20.94 -14.88 -1.02
N GLU A 228 21.62 -15.69 -0.22
CA GLU A 228 21.62 -17.15 -0.33
C GLU A 228 20.46 -17.82 0.45
N GLY A 229 19.59 -17.03 1.09
CA GLY A 229 18.49 -17.54 1.90
C GLY A 229 18.91 -18.12 3.24
N ARG A 230 20.05 -17.65 3.79
CA ARG A 230 20.62 -18.10 5.07
C ARG A 230 20.74 -16.94 6.06
N VAL A 231 20.92 -17.27 7.33
CA VAL A 231 21.23 -16.30 8.39
C VAL A 231 22.72 -16.39 8.75
N ALA A 232 23.38 -15.24 8.87
CA ALA A 232 24.78 -15.16 9.32
C ALA A 232 24.88 -15.32 10.85
N GLU A 233 24.74 -16.53 11.36
CA GLU A 233 24.69 -16.84 12.80
C GLU A 233 25.88 -16.27 13.60
N GLU A 234 27.03 -16.11 12.95
CA GLU A 234 28.26 -15.52 13.50
C GLU A 234 28.14 -14.04 13.88
N VAL A 235 27.18 -13.32 13.31
CA VAL A 235 26.93 -11.90 13.60
C VAL A 235 25.86 -11.77 14.70
N PRO A 236 26.02 -10.93 15.74
CA PRO A 236 25.01 -10.78 16.78
C PRO A 236 23.61 -10.44 16.24
N ALA A 237 22.56 -11.11 16.72
CA ALA A 237 21.19 -10.97 16.22
C ALA A 237 20.66 -9.52 16.20
N ARG A 238 21.07 -8.69 17.18
CA ARG A 238 20.72 -7.25 17.17
C ARG A 238 21.30 -6.53 15.95
N LEU A 239 22.55 -6.83 15.62
CA LEU A 239 23.26 -6.21 14.51
C LEU A 239 22.74 -6.73 13.17
N ARG A 240 22.50 -8.04 13.04
CA ARG A 240 21.85 -8.62 11.84
C ARG A 240 20.53 -7.96 11.53
N ARG A 241 19.66 -7.80 12.53
CA ARG A 241 18.37 -7.13 12.35
C ARG A 241 18.51 -5.68 11.93
N GLN A 242 19.46 -4.94 12.50
CA GLN A 242 19.72 -3.57 12.07
C GLN A 242 20.14 -3.54 10.59
N ILE A 243 21.03 -4.45 10.19
CA ILE A 243 21.52 -4.55 8.80
C ILE A 243 20.39 -4.95 7.85
N LEU A 244 19.62 -6.00 8.15
CA LEU A 244 18.53 -6.49 7.30
C LEU A 244 17.42 -5.45 7.12
N ARG A 245 17.07 -4.70 8.19
CA ARG A 245 16.09 -3.62 8.12
C ARG A 245 16.55 -2.47 7.23
N GLU A 246 17.80 -2.04 7.40
CA GLU A 246 18.37 -0.96 6.59
C GLU A 246 18.58 -1.40 5.14
N ALA A 247 18.97 -2.65 4.92
CA ALA A 247 19.10 -3.19 3.58
C ALA A 247 17.77 -3.27 2.86
N TYR A 248 16.71 -3.65 3.57
CA TYR A 248 15.37 -3.62 2.99
C TYR A 248 14.95 -2.19 2.66
N LEU A 249 15.19 -1.22 3.54
CA LEU A 249 14.93 0.20 3.21
C LEU A 249 15.68 0.65 1.96
N ALA A 250 16.90 0.15 1.75
CA ALA A 250 17.73 0.47 0.61
C ALA A 250 17.26 -0.19 -0.70
N THR A 251 16.28 -1.12 -0.68
CA THR A 251 15.66 -1.64 -1.91
C THR A 251 14.60 -0.71 -2.51
N TRP A 252 14.29 0.42 -1.86
CA TRP A 252 13.26 1.39 -2.25
C TRP A 252 13.84 2.75 -2.61
#